data_AF-A0AAU3NCG5-F1
#
_entry.id   AF-A0AAU3NCG5-F1
#
_cell.length_a   1.000
_cell.length_b   1.000
_cell.length_c   1.000
_cell.angle_alpha   90.00
_cell.angle_beta   90.00
_cell.angle_gamma   90.00
#
_symmetry.space_group_name_H-M   'P 1'
#
loop_
_entity.id
_entity.type
_entity.pdbx_description
1 polymer ?
#
loop_
_entity_poly.entity_id
_entity_poly.type
_entity_poly.pdbx_seq_one_letter_code
_entity_poly.pdbx_strand_id
1 'polypeptide(L)'
;MIGRWGVTGALSLRGVTRTVTLDTKYLGLGHGMEGEARAACRATTELHRDDFTVSWQSMLARGIAVVGPSIRIESDVQIVQKG
;
A
#
# COMPACT_ATOMS: atom_id res chain seq x y z
N MET A 1 6.83 -22.35 -4.97
CA MET A 1 6.05 -21.32 -4.27
C MET A 1 6.15 -20.03 -5.07
N ILE A 2 5.02 -19.42 -5.41
CA ILE A 2 4.95 -18.19 -6.21
C ILE A 2 5.47 -17.01 -5.36
N GLY A 3 6.31 -16.15 -5.93
CA GLY A 3 7.08 -15.12 -5.22
C GLY A 3 6.21 -14.09 -4.48
N ARG A 4 6.11 -14.25 -3.17
CA ARG A 4 5.47 -13.30 -2.24
C ARG A 4 6.51 -12.86 -1.22
N TRP A 5 6.60 -11.56 -0.96
CA TRP A 5 7.55 -10.99 0.00
C TRP A 5 6.95 -9.82 0.76
N GLY A 6 7.46 -9.59 1.97
CA GLY A 6 7.19 -8.37 2.74
C GLY A 6 8.15 -7.27 2.29
N VAL A 7 7.61 -6.13 1.86
CA VAL A 7 8.39 -4.90 1.64
C VAL A 7 8.17 -4.00 2.85
N THR A 8 9.15 -3.97 3.75
CA THR A 8 9.10 -3.10 4.94
C THR A 8 9.81 -1.78 4.65
N GLY A 9 9.16 -0.67 4.95
CA GLY A 9 9.72 0.66 4.74
C GLY A 9 9.09 1.71 5.65
N ALA A 10 9.65 2.92 5.61
CA ALA A 10 9.09 4.08 6.27
C ALA A 10 7.99 4.70 5.40
N LEU A 11 6.78 4.78 5.93
CA LEU A 11 5.67 5.51 5.33
C LEU A 11 5.46 6.82 6.09
N SER A 12 5.53 7.94 5.38
CA SER A 12 5.23 9.26 5.93
C SER A 12 3.88 9.75 5.41
N LEU A 13 2.95 10.05 6.32
CA LEU A 13 1.66 10.67 6.02
C LEU A 13 1.45 11.85 6.97
N ARG A 14 1.14 13.03 6.42
CA ARG A 14 0.89 14.27 7.19
C ARG A 14 1.96 14.60 8.25
N GLY A 15 3.23 14.34 7.94
CA GLY A 15 4.35 14.62 8.86
C GLY A 15 4.59 13.56 9.94
N VAL A 16 3.80 12.48 9.98
CA VAL A 16 4.03 11.33 10.85
C VAL A 16 4.64 10.20 10.03
N THR A 17 5.73 9.63 10.52
CA THR A 17 6.43 8.51 9.87
C THR A 17 6.28 7.24 10.69
N ARG A 18 5.88 6.15 10.05
CA ARG A 18 5.74 4.81 10.65
C ARG A 18 6.41 3.76 9.77
N THR A 19 6.95 2.72 10.41
CA THR A 19 7.38 1.52 9.68
C THR A 19 6.14 0.72 9.29
N VAL A 20 6.00 0.44 7.99
CA VAL A 20 4.89 -0.31 7.40
C VAL A 20 5.46 -1.44 6.56
N THR A 21 4.78 -2.59 6.56
CA THR A 21 5.09 -3.71 5.67
C THR A 21 3.99 -3.86 4.63
N LEU A 22 4.37 -3.89 3.36
CA LEU A 22 3.51 -4.26 2.25
C LEU A 22 3.66 -5.75 1.97
N ASP A 23 2.54 -6.46 1.95
CA ASP A 23 2.48 -7.80 1.38
C ASP A 23 2.48 -7.69 -0.14
N THR A 24 3.57 -8.13 -0.77
CA THR A 24 3.82 -7.95 -2.19
C THR A 24 3.89 -9.27 -2.91
N LYS A 25 3.07 -9.42 -3.95
CA LYS A 25 3.03 -10.57 -4.84
C LYS A 25 3.63 -10.21 -6.19
N TYR A 26 4.64 -10.97 -6.62
CA TYR A 26 5.13 -10.93 -7.99
C TYR A 26 4.07 -11.43 -8.97
N LEU A 27 3.88 -10.68 -10.04
CA LEU A 27 2.95 -11.03 -11.11
C LEU A 27 3.67 -11.50 -12.37
N GLY A 28 4.97 -11.26 -12.50
CA GLY A 28 5.77 -11.76 -13.63
C GLY A 28 6.68 -10.71 -14.25
N LEU A 29 7.44 -11.18 -15.25
CA LEU A 29 8.24 -10.40 -16.16
C LEU A 29 7.64 -10.56 -17.56
N GLY A 30 7.69 -9.49 -18.36
CA GLY A 30 7.25 -9.48 -19.75
C GLY A 30 7.89 -8.32 -20.51
N HIS A 31 7.41 -8.08 -21.73
CA HIS A 31 7.84 -6.96 -22.55
C HIS A 31 6.68 -5.98 -22.72
N GLY A 32 7.00 -4.68 -22.73
CA GLY A 32 6.07 -3.64 -23.11
C GLY A 32 5.90 -3.54 -24.63
N MET A 33 5.09 -2.56 -25.05
CA MET A 33 4.80 -2.34 -26.47
C MET A 33 6.02 -1.93 -27.29
N GLU A 34 7.04 -1.34 -26.65
CA GLU A 34 8.29 -0.92 -27.28
C GLU A 34 9.40 -1.98 -27.12
N GLY A 35 9.04 -3.19 -26.64
CA GLY A 35 9.97 -4.30 -26.41
C GLY A 35 10.76 -4.19 -25.11
N GLU A 36 10.59 -3.12 -24.34
CA GLU A 36 11.27 -2.87 -23.08
C GLU A 36 10.87 -3.91 -22.01
N ALA A 37 11.84 -4.36 -21.21
CA ALA A 37 11.58 -5.31 -20.13
C ALA A 37 10.73 -4.66 -19.02
N ARG A 38 9.65 -5.34 -18.63
CA ARG A 38 8.71 -4.91 -17.60
C ARG A 38 8.51 -5.99 -16.54
N ALA A 39 8.57 -5.61 -15.28
CA ALA A 39 8.14 -6.44 -14.15
C ALA A 39 6.83 -5.90 -13.58
N ALA A 40 6.01 -6.80 -13.02
CA ALA A 40 4.77 -6.42 -12.34
C ALA A 40 4.67 -7.03 -10.94
N CYS A 41 4.12 -6.27 -10.00
CA CYS A 41 3.75 -6.77 -8.68
C CYS A 41 2.46 -6.11 -8.18
N ARG A 42 1.78 -6.81 -7.26
CA ARG A 42 0.66 -6.28 -6.48
C ARG A 42 1.09 -6.18 -5.02
N ALA A 43 0.96 -5.00 -4.42
CA ALA A 43 1.29 -4.74 -3.03
C ALA A 43 0.05 -4.33 -2.24
N THR A 44 -0.12 -4.88 -1.04
CA THR A 44 -1.26 -4.57 -0.17
C THR A 44 -0.83 -4.40 1.28
N THR A 45 -1.53 -3.57 2.03
CA THR A 45 -1.42 -3.48 3.50
C THR A 45 -2.69 -2.88 4.10
N GLU A 46 -2.85 -3.02 5.40
CA GLU A 46 -3.88 -2.32 6.17
C GLU A 46 -3.21 -1.44 7.23
N LEU A 47 -3.61 -0.18 7.29
CA LEU A 47 -3.13 0.80 8.26
C LEU A 47 -4.24 1.22 9.20
N HIS A 48 -3.88 1.74 10.37
CA HIS A 48 -4.80 2.40 11.27
C HIS A 48 -4.63 3.93 11.16
N ARG A 49 -5.71 4.67 10.91
CA ARG A 49 -5.66 6.12 10.62
C ARG A 49 -5.09 6.95 11.77
N ASP A 50 -5.33 6.51 13.00
CA ASP A 50 -4.87 7.22 14.20
C ASP A 50 -3.34 7.15 14.37
N ASP A 51 -2.68 6.15 13.77
CA ASP A 51 -1.21 6.02 13.80
C ASP A 51 -0.52 7.18 13.06
N PHE A 52 -1.24 7.83 12.15
CA PHE A 52 -0.80 8.94 11.30
C PHE A 52 -1.52 10.25 11.60
N THR A 53 -2.10 10.38 12.80
CA THR A 53 -2.84 11.57 13.27
C THR A 53 -3.96 12.04 12.33
N VAL A 54 -4.53 11.11 11.55
CA VAL A 54 -5.72 11.35 10.73
C VAL A 54 -6.95 11.14 11.61
N SER A 55 -7.27 12.15 12.42
CA SER A 55 -8.42 12.12 13.32
C SER A 55 -9.67 12.68 12.64
N TRP A 56 -10.64 11.80 12.39
CA TRP A 56 -12.01 12.20 12.06
C TRP A 56 -12.93 11.78 13.21
N GLN A 57 -13.39 12.76 13.97
CA GLN A 57 -14.06 12.57 15.27
C GLN A 57 -15.58 12.70 15.21
N SER A 58 -16.16 12.79 14.02
CA SER A 58 -17.62 12.81 13.90
C SER A 58 -18.17 11.41 14.20
N MET A 59 -19.22 11.39 15.02
CA MET A 59 -19.83 10.17 15.56
C MET A 59 -21.27 10.09 15.07
N LEU A 60 -21.73 8.90 14.70
CA LEU A 60 -23.14 8.58 14.56
C LEU A 60 -23.80 8.56 15.94
N ALA A 61 -25.14 8.58 15.96
CA ALA A 61 -25.89 8.29 17.17
C ALA A 61 -25.43 6.94 17.76
N ARG A 62 -25.26 6.87 19.08
CA ARG A 62 -24.75 5.72 19.86
C ARG A 62 -23.23 5.53 19.87
N GLY A 63 -22.45 6.52 19.45
CA GLY A 63 -20.99 6.51 19.65
C GLY A 63 -20.22 5.64 18.65
N ILE A 64 -20.80 5.37 17.49
CA ILE A 64 -20.13 4.69 16.38
C ILE A 64 -19.45 5.76 15.52
N ALA A 65 -18.18 5.58 15.17
CA ALA A 65 -17.51 6.50 14.25
C ALA A 65 -18.17 6.43 12.86
N VAL A 66 -18.49 7.58 12.24
CA VAL A 66 -19.01 7.56 10.86
C VAL A 66 -17.92 7.11 9.87
N VAL A 67 -16.64 7.28 10.24
CA VAL A 67 -15.49 6.80 9.47
C VAL A 67 -14.68 5.82 10.32
N GLY A 68 -14.61 4.58 9.85
CA GLY A 68 -13.84 3.51 10.46
C GLY A 68 -12.34 3.84 10.54
N PRO A 69 -11.59 3.13 11.40
CA PRO A 69 -10.17 3.43 11.61
C PRO A 69 -9.25 2.79 10.56
N SER A 70 -9.67 1.69 9.91
CA SER A 70 -8.87 0.95 8.95
C SER A 70 -8.75 1.68 7.62
N ILE A 71 -7.53 1.70 7.09
CA ILE A 71 -7.20 2.19 5.73
C ILE A 71 -6.56 1.02 4.99
N ARG A 72 -7.25 0.53 3.95
CA ARG A 72 -6.70 -0.50 3.07
C ARG A 72 -5.93 0.16 1.92
N ILE A 73 -4.68 -0.24 1.75
CA ILE A 73 -3.85 0.19 0.63
C ILE A 73 -3.73 -0.98 -0.34
N GLU A 74 -4.01 -0.69 -1.61
CA GLU A 74 -3.78 -1.60 -2.73
C GLU A 74 -3.00 -0.86 -3.81
N SER A 75 -1.98 -1.51 -4.36
CA SER A 75 -1.16 -0.93 -5.42
C SER A 75 -0.80 -2.01 -6.44
N ASP A 76 -1.16 -1.74 -7.70
CA ASP A 76 -0.70 -2.50 -8.85
C ASP A 76 0.43 -1.74 -9.52
N VAL A 77 1.62 -2.33 -9.52
CA VAL A 77 2.87 -1.67 -9.91
C VAL A 77 3.44 -2.34 -11.14
N GLN A 78 3.79 -1.53 -12.14
CA GLN A 78 4.65 -1.94 -13.26
C GLN A 78 5.96 -1.18 -13.20
N ILE A 79 7.06 -1.91 -13.41
CA ILE A 79 8.42 -1.38 -13.32
C ILE A 79 9.09 -1.61 -14.67
N VAL A 80 9.66 -0.54 -15.25
CA VAL A 80 10.50 -0.61 -16.45
C VAL A 80 11.96 -0.53 -16.00
N GLN A 81 12.81 -1.41 -16.55
CA GLN A 81 14.24 -1.30 -16.28
C GLN A 81 14.77 0.00 -16.87
N LYS A 82 15.41 0.83 -16.05
CA LYS A 82 16.13 2.00 -16.55
C LYS A 82 17.36 1.52 -17.32
N GLY A 83 17.47 1.94 -18.59
CA GLY A 83 18.65 1.72 -19.44
C GLY A 83 19.87 2.49 -18.95
#